data_AF-A0A7I0JBL0-F1
#
_entry.id   AF-A0A7I0JBL0-F1
#
_cell.length_a   1.000
_cell.length_b   1.000
_cell.length_c   1.000
_cell.angle_alpha   90.00
_cell.angle_beta   90.00
_cell.angle_gamma   90.00
#
_symmetry.space_group_name_H-M   'P 1'
#
loop_
_entity.id
_entity.type
_entity.pdbx_description
1 polymer ?
#
loop_
_entity_poly.entity_id
_entity_poly.type
_entity_poly.pdbx_seq_one_letter_code
_entity_poly.pdbx_strand_id
1 'polypeptide(L)'
;MISNILRRLPRLLRGSALARSLCRDRSGVSAVEFALVSPVLITILAGTVDIGASLKAKFDLTSAISAGSNYALLGADKVTSTGGATLAANIMAVVSSGLSSTGGTIKVVVNNGASITYNASTATASQSGTASNADLCYCPTVSGTTVTWGTSVTCSTACPKGGISGKFVAITASRPFAPLFGALGIVKSGNIGVEAMVQPQ
;
A
#
# COMPACT_ATOMS: atom_id res chain seq x y z
N MET A 1 -52.46 -7.56 -77.06
CA MET A 1 -52.17 -8.45 -75.92
C MET A 1 -50.92 -7.94 -75.24
N ILE A 2 -51.05 -7.36 -74.04
CA ILE A 2 -50.49 -7.89 -72.75
C ILE A 2 -49.00 -7.51 -72.61
N SER A 3 -48.47 -6.90 -71.56
CA SER A 3 -48.97 -6.38 -70.28
C SER A 3 -47.79 -5.67 -69.59
N ASN A 4 -48.12 -4.66 -68.78
CA ASN A 4 -47.38 -4.18 -67.61
C ASN A 4 -46.48 -5.21 -66.91
N ILE A 5 -45.32 -4.78 -66.42
CA ILE A 5 -44.85 -5.10 -65.06
C ILE A 5 -44.23 -3.87 -64.41
N LEU A 6 -44.83 -3.51 -63.28
CA LEU A 6 -44.59 -2.36 -62.45
C LEU A 6 -43.41 -2.57 -61.50
N ARG A 7 -42.67 -1.47 -61.30
CA ARG A 7 -42.19 -0.92 -60.01
C ARG A 7 -42.43 -1.80 -58.77
N ARG A 8 -41.35 -1.97 -57.97
CA ARG A 8 -41.26 -1.54 -56.55
C ARG A 8 -39.88 -1.89 -55.98
N LEU A 9 -38.95 -0.93 -56.03
CA LEU A 9 -37.84 -0.89 -55.06
C LEU A 9 -38.30 -0.08 -53.83
N PRO A 10 -38.10 -0.58 -52.61
CA PRO A 10 -38.42 0.16 -51.40
C PRO A 10 -37.42 1.31 -51.20
N ARG A 11 -37.96 2.51 -50.96
CA ARG A 11 -37.21 3.72 -50.65
C ARG A 11 -36.49 3.55 -49.31
N LEU A 12 -35.17 3.39 -49.37
CA LEU A 12 -34.24 3.67 -48.27
C LEU A 12 -34.17 5.19 -48.04
N LEU A 13 -35.20 5.77 -47.43
CA LEU A 13 -35.21 7.19 -47.05
C LEU A 13 -35.75 7.32 -45.62
N ARG A 14 -34.90 7.02 -44.63
CA ARG A 14 -35.22 7.25 -43.22
C ARG A 14 -34.05 7.72 -42.35
N GLY A 15 -32.99 8.26 -42.96
CA GLY A 15 -31.92 8.96 -42.22
C GLY A 15 -32.26 10.43 -41.90
N SER A 16 -33.02 11.09 -42.77
CA SER A 16 -33.27 12.53 -42.69
C SER A 16 -34.27 12.94 -41.59
N ALA A 17 -35.19 12.07 -41.18
CA ALA A 17 -36.17 12.38 -40.13
C ALA A 17 -35.54 12.37 -38.73
N LEU A 18 -34.61 11.44 -38.47
CA LEU A 18 -33.88 11.30 -37.21
C LEU A 18 -32.87 12.45 -37.02
N ALA A 19 -32.16 12.81 -38.09
CA ALA A 19 -31.27 13.97 -38.09
C ALA A 19 -32.04 15.29 -37.87
N ARG A 20 -33.25 15.41 -38.43
CA ARG A 20 -34.09 16.62 -38.27
C ARG A 20 -34.78 16.70 -36.91
N SER A 21 -35.06 15.57 -36.25
CA SER A 21 -35.54 15.56 -34.86
C SER A 21 -34.42 15.94 -33.90
N LEU A 22 -33.20 15.42 -34.08
CA LEU A 22 -32.02 15.80 -33.30
C LEU A 22 -31.67 17.28 -33.44
N CYS A 23 -31.68 17.85 -34.67
CA CYS A 23 -31.41 19.28 -34.89
C CYS A 23 -32.50 20.22 -34.37
N ARG A 24 -33.69 19.72 -34.06
CA ARG A 24 -34.82 20.51 -33.55
C ARG A 24 -34.98 20.36 -32.03
N ASP A 25 -34.18 19.49 -31.42
CA ASP A 25 -34.22 19.18 -30.00
C ASP A 25 -33.32 20.14 -29.20
N ARG A 26 -33.94 21.12 -28.53
CA ARG A 26 -33.23 22.06 -27.64
C ARG A 26 -33.02 21.49 -26.24
N SER A 27 -33.57 20.33 -25.94
CA SER A 27 -33.38 19.66 -24.64
C SER A 27 -31.97 19.11 -24.45
N GLY A 28 -31.17 19.01 -25.53
CA GLY A 28 -29.79 18.52 -25.51
C GLY A 28 -28.73 19.57 -25.15
N VAL A 29 -29.08 20.86 -24.99
CA VAL A 29 -28.08 21.92 -24.68
C VAL A 29 -27.38 21.64 -23.35
N SER A 30 -28.11 21.21 -22.32
CA SER A 30 -27.52 20.81 -21.03
C SER A 30 -26.63 19.56 -21.14
N ALA A 31 -26.93 18.64 -22.07
CA ALA A 31 -26.09 17.48 -22.31
C ALA A 31 -24.75 17.88 -22.95
N VAL A 32 -24.74 18.90 -23.81
CA VAL A 32 -23.52 19.47 -24.41
C VAL A 32 -22.68 20.18 -23.36
N GLU A 33 -23.29 20.97 -22.48
CA GLU A 33 -22.58 21.62 -21.37
C GLU A 33 -21.95 20.60 -20.42
N PHE A 34 -22.68 19.54 -20.06
CA PHE A 34 -22.13 18.45 -19.25
C PHE A 34 -21.01 17.71 -19.98
N ALA A 35 -21.15 17.45 -21.28
CA ALA A 35 -20.11 16.80 -22.08
C ALA A 35 -18.80 17.61 -22.10
N LEU A 36 -18.86 18.95 -22.06
CA LEU A 36 -17.69 19.82 -22.00
C LEU A 36 -17.02 19.86 -20.62
N VAL A 37 -17.80 19.77 -19.53
CA VAL A 37 -17.27 19.80 -18.15
C VAL A 37 -16.82 18.40 -17.69
N SER A 38 -17.43 17.33 -18.20
CA SER A 38 -17.16 15.94 -17.82
C SER A 38 -15.70 15.50 -17.90
N PRO A 39 -14.87 15.90 -18.90
CA PRO A 39 -13.49 15.44 -18.99
C PRO A 39 -12.64 15.99 -17.84
N VAL A 40 -12.92 17.23 -17.40
CA VAL A 40 -12.24 17.84 -16.26
C VAL A 40 -12.64 17.14 -14.97
N LEU A 41 -13.94 16.87 -14.78
CA LEU A 41 -14.45 16.15 -13.61
C LEU A 41 -13.89 14.72 -13.53
N ILE A 42 -13.82 14.01 -14.65
CA ILE A 42 -13.23 12.66 -14.72
C ILE A 42 -11.75 12.70 -14.33
N THR A 43 -11.01 13.70 -14.79
CA THR A 43 -9.58 13.84 -14.45
C THR A 43 -9.37 14.09 -12.95
N ILE A 44 -10.19 14.96 -12.35
CA ILE A 44 -10.14 15.22 -10.90
C ILE A 44 -10.52 13.97 -10.10
N LEU A 45 -11.58 13.27 -10.51
CA LEU A 45 -12.02 12.03 -9.86
C LEU A 45 -10.96 10.94 -9.97
N ALA A 46 -10.35 10.78 -11.15
CA ALA A 46 -9.26 9.85 -11.40
C ALA A 46 -8.08 10.07 -10.44
N GLY A 47 -7.61 11.32 -10.32
CA GLY A 47 -6.55 11.67 -9.37
C GLY A 47 -6.96 11.40 -7.91
N THR A 48 -8.21 11.69 -7.55
CA THR A 48 -8.72 11.46 -6.20
C THR A 48 -8.75 9.96 -5.85
N VAL A 49 -9.17 9.11 -6.78
CA VAL A 49 -9.20 7.65 -6.59
C VAL A 49 -7.80 7.09 -6.39
N ASP A 50 -6.81 7.52 -7.17
CA ASP A 50 -5.43 7.03 -7.02
C ASP A 50 -4.81 7.45 -5.68
N ILE A 51 -5.01 8.70 -5.27
CA ILE A 51 -4.55 9.18 -3.96
C ILE A 51 -5.25 8.40 -2.85
N GLY A 52 -6.57 8.23 -2.93
CA GLY A 52 -7.36 7.47 -1.96
C GLY A 52 -6.88 6.02 -1.83
N ALA A 53 -6.60 5.35 -2.96
CA ALA A 53 -6.07 4.00 -2.97
C ALA A 53 -4.68 3.91 -2.31
N SER A 54 -3.80 4.90 -2.54
CA SER A 54 -2.48 4.96 -1.92
C SER A 54 -2.55 5.17 -0.39
N LEU A 55 -3.47 6.02 0.07
CA LEU A 55 -3.70 6.26 1.50
C LEU A 55 -4.30 5.04 2.18
N LYS A 56 -5.27 4.38 1.52
CA LYS A 56 -5.84 3.13 2.02
C LYS A 56 -4.75 2.08 2.22
N ALA A 57 -3.84 1.90 1.26
CA ALA A 57 -2.71 0.99 1.40
C ALA A 57 -1.79 1.36 2.59
N LYS A 58 -1.51 2.66 2.81
CA LYS A 58 -0.75 3.12 3.98
C LYS A 58 -1.47 2.83 5.30
N PHE A 59 -2.78 3.05 5.37
CA PHE A 59 -3.56 2.79 6.57
C PHE A 59 -3.63 1.30 6.90
N ASP A 60 -3.76 0.43 5.90
CA ASP A 60 -3.76 -1.02 6.11
C ASP A 60 -2.41 -1.48 6.68
N LEU A 61 -1.29 -1.02 6.10
CA LEU A 61 0.06 -1.30 6.61
C LEU A 61 0.25 -0.76 8.05
N THR A 62 -0.19 0.47 8.31
CA THR A 62 -0.06 1.10 9.63
C THR A 62 -0.89 0.36 10.68
N SER A 63 -2.10 -0.07 10.34
CA SER A 63 -2.97 -0.85 11.22
C SER A 63 -2.36 -2.21 11.56
N ALA A 64 -1.82 -2.91 10.56
CA ALA A 64 -1.17 -4.21 10.75
C ALA A 64 0.11 -4.09 11.61
N ILE A 65 0.95 -3.08 11.33
CA ILE A 65 2.13 -2.79 12.13
C ILE A 65 1.73 -2.41 13.57
N SER A 66 0.68 -1.61 13.78
CA SER A 66 0.22 -1.25 15.12
C SER A 66 -0.14 -2.47 15.96
N ALA A 67 -0.80 -3.47 15.38
CA ALA A 67 -1.07 -4.74 16.04
C ALA A 67 0.23 -5.51 16.36
N GLY A 68 1.18 -5.56 15.41
CA GLY A 68 2.50 -6.15 15.63
C GLY A 68 3.32 -5.44 16.71
N SER A 69 3.23 -4.11 16.78
CA SER A 69 3.88 -3.28 17.80
C SER A 69 3.31 -3.55 19.19
N ASN A 70 1.99 -3.72 19.30
CA ASN A 70 1.38 -4.13 20.57
C ASN A 70 1.89 -5.51 21.00
N TYR A 71 1.94 -6.47 20.07
CA TYR A 71 2.50 -7.79 20.36
C TYR A 71 3.97 -7.73 20.79
N ALA A 72 4.77 -6.82 20.20
CA ALA A 72 6.15 -6.59 20.61
C ALA A 72 6.27 -6.06 22.05
N LEU A 73 5.37 -5.16 22.48
CA LEU A 73 5.31 -4.66 23.86
C LEU A 73 4.94 -5.77 24.85
N LEU A 74 3.97 -6.61 24.51
CA LEU A 74 3.59 -7.76 25.34
C LEU A 74 4.68 -8.83 25.41
N GLY A 75 5.51 -8.92 24.37
CA GLY A 75 6.61 -9.86 24.26
C GLY A 75 7.94 -9.35 24.81
N ALA A 76 7.96 -8.34 25.68
CA ALA A 76 9.19 -7.69 26.16
C ALA A 76 10.22 -8.67 26.73
N ASP A 77 9.78 -9.67 27.49
CA ASP A 77 10.65 -10.71 28.09
C ASP A 77 11.30 -11.63 27.05
N LYS A 78 10.81 -11.61 25.81
CA LYS A 78 11.33 -12.42 24.69
C LYS A 78 12.32 -11.67 23.81
N VAL A 79 12.66 -10.42 24.16
CA VAL A 79 13.72 -9.65 23.51
C VAL A 79 15.08 -10.08 24.07
N THR A 80 15.44 -11.32 23.74
CA THR A 80 16.64 -12.02 24.17
C THR A 80 17.17 -12.92 23.05
N SER A 81 18.39 -13.41 23.19
CA SER A 81 19.00 -14.33 22.21
C SER A 81 18.23 -15.65 22.01
N THR A 82 17.52 -16.13 23.04
CA THR A 82 16.75 -17.38 22.95
C THR A 82 15.30 -17.15 22.49
N GLY A 83 14.69 -16.03 22.86
CA GLY A 83 13.29 -15.73 22.56
C GLY A 83 13.04 -14.92 21.27
N GLY A 84 14.06 -14.19 20.80
CA GLY A 84 13.87 -13.17 19.76
C GLY A 84 13.39 -13.72 18.42
N ALA A 85 13.84 -14.92 18.04
CA ALA A 85 13.42 -15.59 16.81
C ALA A 85 11.92 -15.94 16.83
N THR A 86 11.44 -16.51 17.93
CA THR A 86 10.02 -16.83 18.13
C THR A 86 9.17 -15.57 18.21
N LEU A 87 9.65 -14.53 18.91
CA LEU A 87 8.96 -13.24 18.97
C LEU A 87 8.80 -12.64 17.56
N ALA A 88 9.89 -12.61 16.78
CA ALA A 88 9.86 -12.10 15.41
C ALA A 88 8.86 -12.87 14.54
N ALA A 89 8.84 -14.20 14.64
CA ALA A 89 7.92 -15.05 13.89
C ALA A 89 6.45 -14.80 14.26
N ASN A 90 6.15 -14.65 15.55
CA ASN A 90 4.79 -14.36 16.01
C ASN A 90 4.32 -12.96 15.58
N ILE A 91 5.18 -11.94 15.71
CA ILE A 91 4.88 -10.59 15.21
C ILE A 91 4.64 -10.63 13.70
N MET A 92 5.48 -11.33 12.94
CA MET A 92 5.29 -11.49 11.50
C MET A 92 3.95 -12.13 11.18
N ALA A 93 3.54 -13.19 11.90
CA ALA A 93 2.25 -13.83 11.70
C ALA A 93 1.09 -12.85 11.94
N VAL A 94 1.14 -12.07 13.02
CA VAL A 94 0.14 -11.03 13.32
C VAL A 94 0.09 -9.97 12.20
N VAL A 95 1.24 -9.42 11.81
CA VAL A 95 1.30 -8.37 10.79
C VAL A 95 0.83 -8.91 9.44
N SER A 96 1.27 -10.12 9.05
CA SER A 96 0.93 -10.75 7.77
C SER A 96 -0.57 -11.03 7.63
N SER A 97 -1.28 -11.34 8.73
CA SER A 97 -2.73 -11.54 8.73
C SER A 97 -3.52 -10.28 8.33
N GLY A 98 -2.92 -9.10 8.52
CA GLY A 98 -3.48 -7.81 8.12
C GLY A 98 -3.12 -7.39 6.69
N LEU A 99 -2.27 -8.13 5.97
CA LEU A 99 -1.91 -7.82 4.59
C LEU A 99 -2.70 -8.68 3.59
N SER A 100 -3.34 -8.03 2.62
CA SER A 100 -3.90 -8.69 1.45
C SER A 100 -2.78 -9.24 0.54
N SER A 101 -3.00 -10.39 -0.11
CA SER A 101 -2.07 -11.16 -0.95
C SER A 101 -1.49 -10.46 -2.20
N THR A 102 -1.64 -9.14 -2.35
CA THR A 102 -1.27 -8.37 -3.55
C THR A 102 0.24 -8.04 -3.63
N GLY A 103 1.09 -8.93 -3.12
CA GLY A 103 2.53 -8.69 -2.98
C GLY A 103 2.88 -7.73 -1.85
N GLY A 104 4.12 -7.84 -1.36
CA GLY A 104 4.60 -7.05 -0.23
C GLY A 104 5.70 -7.75 0.55
N THR A 105 6.41 -7.00 1.37
CA THR A 105 7.49 -7.50 2.22
C THR A 105 7.30 -7.00 3.63
N ILE A 106 7.43 -7.90 4.61
CA ILE A 106 7.47 -7.58 6.03
C ILE A 106 8.85 -7.94 6.54
N LYS A 107 9.45 -7.09 7.34
CA LYS A 107 10.71 -7.36 8.04
C LYS A 107 10.52 -7.01 9.50
N VAL A 108 10.72 -7.99 10.37
CA VAL A 108 10.77 -7.77 11.83
C VAL A 108 12.20 -8.00 12.27
N VAL A 109 12.78 -7.06 13.01
CA VAL A 109 14.11 -7.18 13.59
C VAL A 109 13.99 -6.97 15.09
N VAL A 110 14.36 -7.99 15.85
CA VAL A 110 14.39 -7.95 17.32
C VAL A 110 15.80 -7.56 17.74
N ASN A 111 15.93 -6.30 18.13
CA ASN A 111 17.08 -5.72 18.79
C ASN A 111 18.44 -5.99 18.12
N ASN A 112 18.54 -5.66 16.82
CA ASN A 112 19.69 -5.95 15.95
C ASN A 112 20.12 -7.45 15.90
N GLY A 113 19.29 -8.34 16.43
CA GLY A 113 19.57 -9.77 16.55
C GLY A 113 18.74 -10.58 15.58
N ALA A 114 17.86 -11.42 16.11
CA ALA A 114 16.99 -12.25 15.29
C ALA A 114 16.09 -11.37 14.40
N SER A 115 16.01 -11.72 13.12
CA SER A 115 15.16 -11.05 12.16
C SER A 115 14.42 -12.05 11.29
N ILE A 116 13.22 -11.69 10.87
CA ILE A 116 12.44 -12.47 9.91
C ILE A 116 11.99 -11.55 8.79
N THR A 117 12.16 -12.01 7.56
CA THR A 117 11.64 -11.36 6.37
C THR A 117 10.59 -12.25 5.75
N TYR A 118 9.41 -11.70 5.47
CA TYR A 118 8.31 -12.38 4.82
C TYR A 118 8.03 -11.74 3.47
N ASN A 119 7.93 -12.56 2.44
CA ASN A 119 7.52 -12.14 1.10
C ASN A 119 6.11 -12.65 0.83
N ALA A 120 5.15 -11.72 0.74
CA ALA A 120 3.74 -12.04 0.52
C ALA A 120 3.45 -12.58 -0.88
N SER A 121 4.31 -12.29 -1.87
CA SER A 121 4.14 -12.79 -3.25
C SER A 121 4.45 -14.29 -3.35
N THR A 122 5.38 -14.79 -2.54
CA THR A 122 5.79 -16.20 -2.51
C THR A 122 5.29 -16.93 -1.27
N ALA A 123 4.64 -16.23 -0.34
CA ALA A 123 4.26 -16.72 0.98
C ALA A 123 5.42 -17.36 1.76
N THR A 124 6.65 -16.86 1.57
CA THR A 124 7.85 -17.41 2.20
C THR A 124 8.35 -16.51 3.32
N ALA A 125 8.66 -17.12 4.46
CA ALA A 125 9.37 -16.48 5.56
C ALA A 125 10.82 -16.97 5.62
N SER A 126 11.75 -16.07 5.87
CA SER A 126 13.18 -16.38 6.03
C SER A 126 13.71 -15.70 7.28
N GLN A 127 14.24 -16.50 8.21
CA GLN A 127 14.89 -15.99 9.42
C GLN A 127 16.39 -15.79 9.18
N SER A 128 16.95 -14.76 9.81
CA SER A 128 18.37 -14.43 9.75
C SER A 128 18.77 -13.55 10.95
N GLY A 129 20.04 -13.15 11.00
CA GLY A 129 20.58 -12.27 12.04
C GLY A 129 21.30 -13.02 13.16
N THR A 130 21.87 -12.28 14.10
CA THR A 130 22.74 -12.81 15.15
C THR A 130 22.02 -12.77 16.49
N ALA A 131 21.53 -13.92 16.96
CA ALA A 131 20.72 -14.03 18.18
C ALA A 131 21.31 -13.28 19.40
N SER A 132 22.62 -13.41 19.65
CA SER A 132 23.32 -12.78 20.78
C SER A 132 23.21 -11.25 20.83
N ASN A 133 22.99 -10.59 19.69
CA ASN A 133 22.81 -9.14 19.68
C ASN A 133 21.53 -8.72 20.41
N ALA A 134 20.51 -9.58 20.47
CA ALA A 134 19.25 -9.25 21.12
C ALA A 134 19.39 -9.02 22.65
N ASP A 135 20.49 -9.45 23.26
CA ASP A 135 20.77 -9.22 24.68
C ASP A 135 21.47 -7.88 24.95
N LEU A 136 21.93 -7.17 23.92
CA LEU A 136 22.65 -5.90 24.01
C LEU A 136 21.70 -4.69 23.95
N CYS A 137 22.16 -3.51 24.32
CA CYS A 137 21.38 -2.27 24.17
C CYS A 137 21.89 -1.43 23.00
N TYR A 138 20.98 -0.74 22.32
CA TYR A 138 21.27 0.05 21.13
C TYR A 138 20.65 1.44 21.19
N CYS A 139 21.11 2.30 20.29
CA CYS A 139 20.52 3.61 20.00
C CYS A 139 20.16 3.65 18.51
N PRO A 140 19.10 2.93 18.09
CA PRO A 140 18.74 2.88 16.69
C PRO A 140 18.22 4.23 16.20
N THR A 141 18.51 4.54 14.94
CA THR A 141 17.93 5.70 14.24
C THR A 141 17.14 5.22 13.04
N VAL A 142 16.01 5.87 12.79
CA VAL A 142 15.10 5.53 11.69
C VAL A 142 15.07 6.66 10.69
N SER A 143 15.24 6.30 9.42
CA SER A 143 15.11 7.23 8.28
C SER A 143 14.23 6.58 7.22
N GLY A 144 12.99 7.05 7.11
CA GLY A 144 11.98 6.45 6.24
C GLY A 144 11.59 5.06 6.76
N THR A 145 11.98 4.01 6.02
CA THR A 145 11.76 2.60 6.39
C THR A 145 13.06 1.85 6.67
N THR A 146 14.15 2.59 6.93
CA THR A 146 15.46 2.03 7.19
C THR A 146 15.85 2.27 8.64
N VAL A 147 16.06 1.17 9.36
CA VAL A 147 16.59 1.15 10.73
C VAL A 147 18.10 1.01 10.69
N THR A 148 18.81 1.94 11.32
CA THR A 148 20.26 1.85 11.55
C THR A 148 20.50 1.62 13.04
N TRP A 149 21.00 0.44 13.40
CA TRP A 149 21.19 0.02 14.81
C TRP A 149 22.43 0.62 15.48
N GLY A 150 23.48 0.93 14.69
CA GLY A 150 24.75 1.40 15.23
C GLY A 150 25.50 0.32 16.03
N THR A 151 26.42 0.74 16.89
CA THR A 151 27.14 -0.13 17.83
C THR A 151 26.32 -0.33 19.10
N SER A 152 26.57 -1.44 19.81
CA SER A 152 25.99 -1.62 21.14
C SER A 152 26.53 -0.57 22.12
N VAL A 153 25.69 -0.20 23.08
CA VAL A 153 25.97 0.79 24.13
C VAL A 153 25.56 0.23 25.49
N THR A 154 25.96 0.92 26.56
CA THR A 154 25.46 0.60 27.90
C THR A 154 23.96 0.90 27.95
N CYS A 155 23.16 0.02 28.54
CA CYS A 155 21.72 0.21 28.69
C CYS A 155 21.40 1.42 29.57
N SER A 156 20.22 2.03 29.38
CA SER A 156 19.77 3.17 30.17
C SER A 156 20.65 4.43 30.06
N THR A 157 21.33 4.61 28.93
CA THR A 157 22.12 5.82 28.65
C THR A 157 21.42 6.69 27.61
N ALA A 158 21.64 8.01 27.67
CA ALA A 158 21.05 8.93 26.69
C ALA A 158 21.65 8.68 25.30
N CYS A 159 20.79 8.49 24.31
CA CYS A 159 21.22 8.32 22.92
C CYS A 159 21.63 9.67 22.30
N PRO A 160 22.66 9.71 21.42
CA PRO A 160 23.14 10.96 20.81
C PRO A 160 22.09 11.73 19.99
N LYS A 161 21.07 11.03 19.51
CA LYS A 161 19.97 11.57 18.70
C LYS A 161 18.67 11.73 19.49
N GLY A 162 18.75 11.65 20.82
CA GLY A 162 17.61 11.67 21.73
C GLY A 162 17.08 10.26 22.05
N GLY A 163 16.34 10.15 23.16
CA GLY A 163 15.88 8.87 23.71
C GLY A 163 16.89 8.21 24.66
N ILE A 164 16.53 7.03 25.15
CA ILE A 164 17.34 6.22 26.07
C ILE A 164 17.69 4.90 25.37
N SER A 165 18.93 4.45 25.54
CA SER A 165 19.36 3.16 25.02
C SER A 165 18.63 2.02 25.72
N GLY A 166 18.23 1.05 24.92
CA GLY A 166 17.43 -0.07 25.38
C GLY A 166 17.38 -1.15 24.32
N LYS A 167 16.36 -1.99 24.43
CA LYS A 167 16.10 -3.03 23.44
C LYS A 167 14.89 -2.66 22.62
N PHE A 168 15.02 -2.79 21.31
CA PHE A 168 13.99 -2.35 20.38
C PHE A 168 13.49 -3.49 19.51
N VAL A 169 12.25 -3.39 19.07
CA VAL A 169 11.71 -4.21 17.99
C VAL A 169 11.34 -3.28 16.85
N ALA A 170 11.94 -3.51 15.69
CA ALA A 170 11.63 -2.78 14.48
C ALA A 170 10.77 -3.64 13.56
N ILE A 171 9.66 -3.08 13.11
CA ILE A 171 8.70 -3.72 12.21
C ILE A 171 8.58 -2.82 10.97
N THR A 172 9.02 -3.35 9.84
CA THR A 172 8.92 -2.67 8.54
C THR A 172 7.97 -3.46 7.66
N ALA A 173 7.00 -2.81 7.03
CA ALA A 173 6.15 -3.43 6.03
C ALA A 173 6.10 -2.57 4.76
N SER A 174 6.08 -3.22 3.60
CA SER A 174 6.07 -2.58 2.29
C SER A 174 5.12 -3.29 1.35
N ARG A 175 4.42 -2.52 0.51
CA ARG A 175 3.50 -3.04 -0.51
C ARG A 175 3.76 -2.35 -1.86
N PRO A 176 3.81 -3.09 -2.98
CA PRO A 176 3.81 -2.48 -4.29
C PRO A 176 2.47 -1.78 -4.55
N PHE A 177 2.51 -0.58 -5.09
CA PHE A 177 1.36 0.22 -5.45
C PHE A 177 1.41 0.57 -6.94
N ALA A 178 0.36 0.19 -7.65
CA ALA A 178 0.14 0.50 -9.05
C ALA A 178 -1.13 1.37 -9.16
N PRO A 179 -1.03 2.67 -9.48
CA PRO A 179 -2.19 3.54 -9.66
C PRO A 179 -2.99 3.17 -10.92
N LEU A 180 -4.30 3.39 -10.88
CA LEU A 180 -5.21 3.13 -12.00
C LEU A 180 -4.88 4.02 -13.20
N PHE A 181 -4.50 5.28 -12.94
CA PHE A 181 -4.17 6.26 -13.97
C PHE A 181 -2.66 6.52 -14.07
N GLY A 182 -1.82 5.54 -13.68
CA GLY A 182 -0.36 5.65 -13.76
C GLY A 182 0.17 5.99 -15.15
N ALA A 183 -0.53 5.55 -16.20
CA ALA A 183 -0.20 5.87 -17.59
C ALA A 183 -0.36 7.37 -17.94
N LEU A 184 -1.19 8.10 -17.19
CA LEU A 184 -1.36 9.55 -17.33
C LEU A 184 -0.26 10.34 -16.60
N GLY A 185 0.66 9.67 -15.89
CA GLY A 185 1.78 10.30 -15.19
C GLY A 185 1.41 11.10 -13.94
N ILE A 186 0.13 11.09 -13.54
CA ILE A 186 -0.40 11.85 -12.39
C ILE A 186 0.11 11.26 -11.06
N VAL A 187 0.15 9.93 -10.94
CA VAL A 187 0.67 9.21 -9.77
C VAL A 187 1.69 8.18 -10.22
N LYS A 188 2.87 8.16 -9.58
CA LYS A 188 3.93 7.19 -9.90
C LYS A 188 3.67 5.86 -9.20
N SER A 189 3.91 4.76 -9.91
CA SER A 189 4.01 3.44 -9.31
C SER A 189 5.26 3.35 -8.41
N GLY A 190 5.21 2.48 -7.42
CA GLY A 190 6.33 2.28 -6.50
C GLY A 190 5.95 1.45 -5.30
N ASN A 191 6.75 1.52 -4.24
CA ASN A 191 6.50 0.83 -2.99
C ASN A 191 6.02 1.82 -1.93
N ILE A 192 4.93 1.46 -1.27
CA ILE A 192 4.45 2.13 -0.08
C ILE A 192 5.01 1.36 1.11
N GLY A 193 5.90 2.00 1.87
CA GLY A 193 6.50 1.44 3.07
C GLY A 193 6.06 2.18 4.34
N VAL A 194 5.94 1.42 5.42
CA VAL A 194 5.70 1.92 6.78
C VAL A 194 6.66 1.22 7.72
N GLU A 195 7.14 1.94 8.72
CA GLU A 195 8.00 1.41 9.77
C GLU A 195 7.48 1.84 11.13
N ALA A 196 7.54 0.93 12.10
CA ALA A 196 7.43 1.26 13.51
C ALA A 196 8.61 0.66 14.28
N MET A 197 9.16 1.47 15.18
CA MET A 197 10.09 1.02 16.20
C MET A 197 9.40 1.08 17.55
N VAL A 198 9.59 0.04 18.35
CA VAL A 198 9.01 -0.08 19.69
C VAL A 198 10.14 -0.39 20.65
N GLN A 199 10.13 0.26 21.81
CA GLN A 199 11.05 -0.05 22.91
C GLN A 199 10.33 -0.84 24.00
N PRO A 200 10.35 -2.18 23.96
CA PRO A 200 9.80 -2.99 25.03
C PRO A 200 10.65 -3.03 26.31
N GLN A 201 11.97 -2.76 26.25
CA GLN A 201 12.88 -2.76 27.40
C GLN A 201 13.93 -1.65 27.34
#